data_AF-A0A2V7VV45-F1
#
_entry.id   AF-A0A2V7VV45-F1
#
_cell.length_a   1.000
_cell.length_b   1.000
_cell.length_c   1.000
_cell.angle_alpha   90.00
_cell.angle_beta   90.00
_cell.angle_gamma   90.00
#
_symmetry.space_group_name_H-M   'P 1'
#
loop_
_entity.id
_entity.type
_entity.pdbx_description
1 polymer ?
#
loop_
_entity_poly.entity_id
_entity_poly.type
_entity_poly.pdbx_seq_one_letter_code
_entity_poly.pdbx_strand_id
1 'polypeptide(L)'
;MRETTAPRPFVLVLLPFEARFEDEYNLAIAPACTAAGAWAERLEEQAVIQRIHHQLGKADVVIAEMTGRNGSVFYDTGYAHALNKPVILLTENAADIPFDLMHYPHIIHQRKLTTLKAELERRVVSMLDASSRGEAPVIPVEITVNDVKLAADVVAKVTSNKTDYVRLEVIIRNPGVRRGKPAEVQVGVITPAVFKRLGIDYDDKDLRTANICIESDRRLHVWQKDFTILPGLWEQFQLGTSRNRPCSAGEKMGAFAIRILTTNGFFDFPFTVDIPGSPDAPSSHA
;
A
#
# COMPACT_ATOMS: atom_id res chain seq x y z
N MET A 1 -18.02 -26.15 -25.41
CA MET A 1 -17.32 -25.01 -24.79
C MET A 1 -18.01 -23.76 -25.26
N ARG A 2 -18.54 -22.91 -24.37
CA ARG A 2 -19.05 -21.60 -24.77
C ARG A 2 -17.84 -20.67 -24.86
N GLU A 3 -17.50 -20.23 -26.06
CA GLU A 3 -16.54 -19.14 -26.25
C GLU A 3 -17.19 -17.87 -25.68
N THR A 4 -16.56 -17.32 -24.65
CA THR A 4 -17.00 -16.07 -24.02
C THR A 4 -16.72 -14.93 -25.00
N THR A 5 -17.76 -14.23 -25.46
CA THR A 5 -17.68 -13.08 -26.39
C THR A 5 -17.22 -11.78 -25.71
N ALA A 6 -16.81 -11.84 -24.45
CA ALA A 6 -16.28 -10.69 -23.73
C ALA A 6 -14.84 -10.40 -24.21
N PRO A 7 -14.49 -9.13 -24.47
CA PRO A 7 -13.10 -8.78 -24.80
C PRO A 7 -12.18 -9.22 -23.67
N ARG A 8 -11.04 -9.83 -24.02
CA ARG A 8 -10.03 -10.21 -23.03
C ARG A 8 -9.49 -8.96 -22.34
N PRO A 9 -9.33 -8.98 -21.01
CA PRO A 9 -8.72 -7.85 -20.32
C PRO A 9 -7.33 -7.53 -20.86
N PHE A 10 -7.05 -6.23 -20.95
CA PHE A 10 -5.80 -5.71 -21.48
C PHE A 10 -4.86 -5.26 -20.36
N VAL A 11 -3.68 -5.86 -20.33
CA VAL A 11 -2.58 -5.47 -19.47
C VAL A 11 -1.51 -4.74 -20.29
N LEU A 12 -1.25 -3.48 -19.95
CA LEU A 12 -0.12 -2.75 -20.54
C LEU A 12 1.13 -2.94 -19.69
N VAL A 13 2.24 -3.28 -20.33
CA VAL A 13 3.51 -3.52 -19.67
C VAL A 13 4.51 -2.42 -20.03
N LEU A 14 4.92 -1.67 -19.01
CA LEU A 14 5.93 -0.63 -19.06
C LEU A 14 7.27 -1.23 -18.58
N LEU A 15 8.19 -1.44 -19.51
CA LEU A 15 9.49 -2.05 -19.26
C LEU A 15 10.58 -1.17 -19.88
N PRO A 16 11.78 -1.09 -19.28
CA PRO A 16 12.94 -0.57 -19.99
C PRO A 16 13.23 -1.41 -21.25
N PHE A 17 13.76 -0.76 -22.29
CA PHE A 17 13.98 -1.40 -23.60
C PHE A 17 15.24 -2.28 -23.65
N GLU A 18 16.02 -2.34 -22.57
CA GLU A 18 17.23 -3.14 -22.52
C GLU A 18 16.92 -4.64 -22.65
N ALA A 19 17.72 -5.36 -23.44
CA ALA A 19 17.52 -6.79 -23.73
C ALA A 19 17.41 -7.69 -22.48
N ARG A 20 17.99 -7.27 -21.35
CA ARG A 20 17.89 -7.98 -20.07
C ARG A 20 16.45 -8.20 -19.58
N PHE A 21 15.50 -7.38 -20.04
CA PHE A 21 14.09 -7.46 -19.67
C PHE A 21 13.26 -8.34 -20.62
N GLU A 22 13.85 -8.85 -21.72
CA GLU A 22 13.13 -9.72 -22.65
C GLU A 22 12.73 -11.04 -22.01
N ASP A 23 13.64 -11.69 -21.29
CA ASP A 23 13.33 -12.93 -20.57
C ASP A 23 12.29 -12.70 -19.48
N GLU A 24 12.35 -11.57 -18.80
CA GLU A 24 11.37 -11.20 -17.79
C GLU A 24 9.97 -11.07 -18.40
N TYR A 25 9.86 -10.39 -19.55
CA TYR A 25 8.62 -10.28 -20.28
C TYR A 25 8.11 -11.63 -20.78
N ASN A 26 8.95 -12.37 -21.50
CA ASN A 26 8.57 -13.59 -22.23
C ASN A 26 8.33 -14.79 -21.33
N LEU A 27 9.08 -14.91 -20.22
CA LEU A 27 9.05 -16.10 -19.36
C LEU A 27 8.22 -15.88 -18.09
N ALA A 28 8.03 -14.63 -17.65
CA ALA A 28 7.27 -14.33 -16.43
C ALA A 28 6.03 -13.47 -16.70
N ILE A 29 6.18 -12.24 -17.21
CA ILE A 29 5.08 -11.26 -17.27
C ILE A 29 3.95 -11.69 -18.20
N ALA A 30 4.26 -11.95 -19.47
CA ALA A 30 3.25 -12.34 -20.46
C ALA A 30 2.59 -13.70 -20.12
N PRO A 31 3.34 -14.73 -19.69
CA PRO A 31 2.75 -15.98 -19.21
C PRO A 31 1.86 -15.81 -17.97
N ALA A 32 2.22 -14.96 -17.01
CA ALA A 32 1.40 -14.68 -15.83
C ALA A 32 0.07 -14.02 -16.22
N CYS A 33 0.10 -13.03 -17.11
CA CYS A 33 -1.11 -12.37 -17.60
C CYS A 33 -2.00 -13.35 -18.38
N THR A 34 -1.40 -14.20 -19.20
CA THR A 34 -2.11 -15.24 -19.95
C THR A 34 -2.79 -16.25 -19.01
N ALA A 35 -2.09 -16.69 -17.96
CA ALA A 35 -2.65 -17.57 -16.93
C ALA A 35 -3.81 -16.92 -16.16
N ALA A 36 -3.73 -15.61 -15.94
CA ALA A 36 -4.79 -14.80 -15.35
C ALA A 36 -5.98 -14.53 -16.31
N GLY A 37 -5.94 -15.02 -17.55
CA GLY A 37 -6.99 -14.82 -18.55
C GLY A 37 -6.94 -13.48 -19.27
N ALA A 38 -5.84 -12.73 -19.14
CA ALA A 38 -5.61 -11.44 -19.78
C ALA A 38 -4.60 -11.54 -20.94
N TRP A 39 -4.60 -10.52 -21.78
CA TRP A 39 -3.58 -10.31 -22.80
C TRP A 39 -2.63 -9.20 -22.34
N ALA A 40 -1.33 -9.40 -22.51
CA ALA A 40 -0.30 -8.41 -22.18
C ALA A 40 0.35 -7.85 -23.44
N GLU A 41 0.55 -6.54 -23.47
CA GLU A 41 1.31 -5.86 -24.53
C GLU A 41 2.43 -5.02 -23.90
N ARG A 42 3.67 -5.24 -24.35
CA ARG A 42 4.78 -4.30 -24.15
C ARG A 42 4.86 -3.38 -25.37
N LEU A 43 4.96 -2.07 -25.15
CA LEU A 43 5.16 -1.10 -26.24
C LEU A 43 6.61 -1.11 -26.74
N GLU A 44 6.80 -0.60 -27.96
CA GLU A 44 8.11 -0.48 -28.60
C GLU A 44 8.77 0.87 -28.25
N GLU A 45 10.10 0.94 -28.32
CA GLU A 45 10.90 2.11 -27.98
C GLU A 45 10.53 3.36 -28.78
N GLN A 46 10.09 3.17 -30.03
CA GLN A 46 9.77 4.26 -30.95
C GLN A 46 8.29 4.68 -30.87
N ALA A 47 7.53 4.14 -29.92
CA ALA A 47 6.15 4.53 -29.72
C ALA A 47 6.07 6.00 -29.31
N VAL A 48 5.42 6.81 -30.14
CA VAL A 48 5.18 8.22 -29.83
C VAL A 48 4.35 8.32 -28.56
N ILE A 49 4.65 9.29 -27.68
CA ILE A 49 4.02 9.47 -26.37
C ILE A 49 2.48 9.43 -26.40
N GLN A 50 1.84 9.94 -27.46
CA GLN A 50 0.38 9.89 -27.61
C GLN A 50 -0.14 8.45 -27.76
N ARG A 51 0.61 7.56 -28.39
CA ARG A 51 0.27 6.14 -28.51
C ARG A 51 0.35 5.46 -27.14
N ILE A 52 1.38 5.76 -26.35
CA ILE A 52 1.53 5.22 -24.99
C ILE A 52 0.35 5.66 -24.12
N HIS A 53 0.04 6.96 -24.11
CA HIS A 53 -1.07 7.51 -23.34
C HIS A 53 -2.43 6.93 -23.76
N HIS A 54 -2.65 6.71 -25.06
CA HIS A 54 -3.87 6.07 -25.57
C HIS A 54 -4.00 4.62 -25.10
N GLN A 55 -2.89 3.86 -25.11
CA GLN A 55 -2.89 2.48 -24.61
C GLN A 55 -3.08 2.44 -23.09
N LEU A 56 -2.45 3.36 -22.35
CA LEU A 56 -2.69 3.52 -20.91
C LEU A 56 -4.17 3.78 -20.61
N GLY A 57 -4.83 4.64 -21.39
CA GLY A 57 -6.26 4.91 -21.28
C GLY A 57 -7.13 3.66 -21.48
N LYS A 58 -6.69 2.71 -22.31
CA LYS A 58 -7.40 1.45 -22.60
C LYS A 58 -7.05 0.29 -21.66
N ALA A 59 -5.90 0.33 -21.02
CA ALA A 59 -5.45 -0.75 -20.15
C ALA A 59 -6.42 -0.96 -18.98
N ASP A 60 -6.73 -2.22 -18.68
CA ASP A 60 -7.46 -2.62 -17.48
C ASP A 60 -6.51 -2.69 -16.27
N VAL A 61 -5.25 -3.08 -16.51
CA VAL A 61 -4.15 -3.12 -15.52
C VAL A 61 -2.87 -2.66 -16.18
N VAL A 62 -2.00 -1.99 -15.42
CA VAL A 62 -0.65 -1.62 -15.85
C VAL A 62 0.37 -2.36 -15.00
N ILE A 63 1.42 -2.87 -15.63
CA ILE A 63 2.59 -3.45 -14.96
C ILE A 63 3.78 -2.55 -15.27
N ALA A 64 4.52 -2.12 -14.26
CA ALA A 64 5.64 -1.19 -14.45
C ALA A 64 6.91 -1.67 -13.76
N GLU A 65 7.98 -1.85 -14.54
CA GLU A 65 9.28 -2.32 -14.06
C GLU A 65 10.20 -1.17 -13.66
N MET A 66 10.48 -1.05 -12.36
CA MET A 66 11.17 0.08 -11.75
C MET A 66 12.68 -0.08 -11.64
N THR A 67 13.22 -1.26 -11.95
CA THR A 67 14.64 -1.60 -11.84
C THR A 67 15.51 -0.61 -12.59
N GLY A 68 16.56 -0.12 -11.93
CA GLY A 68 17.49 0.84 -12.54
C GLY A 68 16.88 2.23 -12.77
N ARG A 69 15.68 2.49 -12.25
CA ARG A 69 15.06 3.82 -12.19
C ARG A 69 14.85 4.49 -13.55
N ASN A 70 14.36 3.74 -14.53
CA ASN A 70 14.14 4.25 -15.88
C ASN A 70 13.14 5.43 -15.90
N GLY A 71 13.57 6.58 -16.40
CA GLY A 71 12.79 7.82 -16.39
C GLY A 71 11.50 7.75 -17.21
N SER A 72 11.50 7.03 -18.33
CA SER A 72 10.31 6.85 -19.18
C SER A 72 9.26 6.00 -18.46
N VAL A 73 9.67 4.88 -17.87
CA VAL A 73 8.75 4.00 -17.10
C VAL A 73 8.14 4.75 -15.92
N PHE A 74 8.90 5.59 -15.20
CA PHE A 74 8.35 6.43 -14.13
C PHE A 74 7.34 7.44 -14.63
N TYR A 75 7.64 8.13 -15.73
CA TYR A 75 6.74 9.12 -16.31
C TYR A 75 5.39 8.47 -16.69
N ASP A 76 5.44 7.35 -17.41
CA ASP A 76 4.26 6.62 -17.85
C ASP A 76 3.47 6.03 -16.66
N THR A 77 4.17 5.60 -15.61
CA THR A 77 3.54 5.15 -14.35
C THR A 77 2.81 6.29 -13.65
N GLY A 78 3.42 7.47 -13.56
CA GLY A 78 2.78 8.66 -13.00
C GLY A 78 1.53 9.05 -13.81
N TYR A 79 1.60 8.95 -15.14
CA TYR A 79 0.43 9.19 -16.00
C TYR A 79 -0.66 8.13 -15.81
N ALA A 80 -0.29 6.85 -15.65
CA ALA A 80 -1.22 5.77 -15.33
C ALA A 80 -1.96 6.04 -14.01
N HIS A 81 -1.25 6.48 -12.97
CA HIS A 81 -1.85 6.87 -11.69
C HIS A 81 -2.78 8.07 -11.85
N ALA A 82 -2.42 9.09 -12.64
CA ALA A 82 -3.29 10.23 -12.92
C ALA A 82 -4.60 9.82 -13.61
N LEU A 83 -4.60 8.71 -14.36
CA LEU A 83 -5.78 8.10 -14.97
C LEU A 83 -6.52 7.12 -14.05
N ASN A 84 -6.13 7.01 -12.77
CA ASN A 84 -6.64 6.04 -11.81
C ASN A 84 -6.55 4.59 -12.31
N LYS A 85 -5.50 4.27 -13.08
CA LYS A 85 -5.26 2.89 -13.52
C LYS A 85 -4.68 2.07 -12.37
N PRO A 86 -5.11 0.81 -12.18
CA PRO A 86 -4.46 -0.07 -11.23
C PRO A 86 -3.08 -0.45 -11.77
N VAL A 87 -2.03 -0.19 -10.97
CA VAL A 87 -0.64 -0.43 -11.36
C VAL A 87 0.00 -1.44 -10.40
N ILE A 88 0.65 -2.46 -10.97
CA ILE A 88 1.53 -3.38 -10.25
C ILE A 88 2.97 -2.95 -10.52
N LEU A 89 3.70 -2.54 -9.49
CA LEU A 89 5.11 -2.21 -9.66
C LEU A 89 5.96 -3.48 -9.52
N LEU A 90 6.99 -3.59 -10.34
CA LEU A 90 7.97 -4.65 -10.30
C LEU A 90 9.35 -4.03 -10.03
N THR A 91 10.22 -4.75 -9.33
CA THR A 91 11.60 -4.33 -9.13
C THR A 91 12.54 -5.47 -8.71
N GLU A 92 13.80 -5.41 -9.14
CA GLU A 92 14.86 -6.27 -8.64
C GLU A 92 15.24 -5.90 -7.20
N ASN A 93 15.13 -4.61 -6.84
CA ASN A 93 15.59 -4.06 -5.56
C ASN A 93 14.66 -2.94 -5.08
N ALA A 94 14.17 -3.06 -3.84
CA ALA A 94 13.33 -2.03 -3.20
C ALA A 94 13.92 -0.60 -3.26
N ALA A 95 15.25 -0.46 -3.31
CA ALA A 95 15.92 0.83 -3.42
C ALA A 95 15.65 1.57 -4.76
N ASP A 96 15.20 0.86 -5.79
CA ASP A 96 14.86 1.44 -7.08
C ASP A 96 13.48 2.09 -7.08
N ILE A 97 12.60 1.71 -6.14
CA ILE A 97 11.30 2.34 -5.98
C ILE A 97 11.50 3.71 -5.30
N PRO A 98 11.13 4.83 -5.96
CA PRO A 98 11.17 6.13 -5.35
C PRO A 98 10.28 6.16 -4.13
N PHE A 99 10.67 7.01 -3.19
CA PHE A 99 9.96 7.17 -1.94
C PHE A 99 8.43 7.30 -2.17
N ASP A 100 8.01 8.17 -3.10
CA ASP A 100 6.60 8.45 -3.41
C ASP A 100 5.84 7.26 -3.99
N LEU A 101 6.53 6.18 -4.39
CA LEU A 101 5.91 4.98 -4.94
C LEU A 101 6.01 3.77 -4.01
N MET A 102 6.75 3.87 -2.90
CA MET A 102 6.99 2.77 -1.94
C MET A 102 5.71 2.18 -1.33
N HIS A 103 4.63 2.95 -1.35
CA HIS A 103 3.35 2.57 -0.79
C HIS A 103 2.42 1.90 -1.81
N TYR A 104 2.78 1.89 -3.09
CA TYR A 104 2.07 1.10 -4.07
C TYR A 104 2.52 -0.36 -3.98
N PRO A 105 1.61 -1.32 -4.20
CA PRO A 105 1.96 -2.73 -4.21
C PRO A 105 3.06 -3.00 -5.23
N HIS A 106 4.16 -3.56 -4.74
CA HIS A 106 5.29 -3.92 -5.59
C HIS A 106 5.74 -5.36 -5.37
N ILE A 107 6.32 -5.97 -6.40
CA ILE A 107 6.93 -7.29 -6.35
C ILE A 107 8.44 -7.10 -6.42
N ILE A 108 9.16 -7.57 -5.38
CA ILE A 108 10.63 -7.59 -5.37
C ILE A 108 11.08 -8.96 -5.88
N HIS A 109 11.29 -9.09 -7.19
CA HIS A 109 11.51 -10.41 -7.81
C HIS A 109 12.95 -10.91 -7.72
N GLN A 110 13.95 -10.03 -7.52
CA GLN A 110 15.38 -10.41 -7.46
C GLN A 110 15.82 -11.32 -8.64
N ARG A 111 15.29 -11.08 -9.85
CA ARG A 111 15.46 -11.93 -11.05
C ARG A 111 14.96 -13.37 -10.96
N LYS A 112 14.17 -13.72 -9.94
CA LYS A 112 13.53 -15.04 -9.81
C LYS A 112 12.23 -15.06 -10.63
N LEU A 113 12.35 -15.40 -11.92
CA LEU A 113 11.24 -15.37 -12.88
C LEU A 113 10.06 -16.29 -12.49
N THR A 114 10.33 -17.42 -11.83
CA THR A 114 9.29 -18.34 -11.34
C THR A 114 8.45 -17.71 -10.23
N THR A 115 9.10 -17.04 -9.28
CA THR A 115 8.44 -16.29 -8.20
C THR A 115 7.67 -15.10 -8.76
N LEU A 116 8.29 -14.33 -9.67
CA LEU A 116 7.64 -13.21 -10.35
C LEU A 116 6.35 -13.65 -11.04
N LYS A 117 6.42 -14.73 -11.85
CA LYS A 117 5.25 -15.24 -12.57
C LYS A 117 4.10 -15.59 -11.61
N ALA A 118 4.38 -16.34 -10.55
CA ALA A 118 3.37 -16.81 -9.62
C ALA A 118 2.72 -15.68 -8.80
N GLU A 119 3.52 -14.70 -8.36
CA GLU A 119 2.98 -13.53 -7.65
C GLU A 119 2.18 -12.61 -8.58
N LEU A 120 2.69 -12.40 -9.79
CA LEU A 120 2.06 -11.53 -10.76
C LEU A 120 0.72 -12.08 -11.24
N GLU A 121 0.63 -13.39 -11.51
CA GLU A 121 -0.63 -14.06 -11.86
C GLU A 121 -1.71 -13.78 -10.79
N ARG A 122 -1.36 -13.99 -9.52
CA ARG A 122 -2.26 -13.76 -8.38
C ARG A 122 -2.75 -12.31 -8.33
N ARG A 123 -1.85 -11.33 -8.51
CA ARG A 123 -2.17 -9.91 -8.44
C ARG A 123 -3.02 -9.47 -9.63
N VAL A 124 -2.72 -9.93 -10.85
CA VAL A 124 -3.50 -9.62 -12.04
C VAL A 124 -4.92 -10.16 -11.91
N VAL A 125 -5.10 -11.41 -11.47
CA VAL A 125 -6.45 -11.98 -11.19
C VAL A 125 -7.21 -11.11 -10.19
N SER A 126 -6.59 -10.73 -9.07
CA SER A 126 -7.22 -9.88 -8.05
C SER A 126 -7.68 -8.52 -8.59
N MET A 127 -6.86 -7.87 -9.40
CA MET A 127 -7.17 -6.56 -9.98
C MET A 127 -8.29 -6.63 -11.01
N LEU A 128 -8.28 -7.65 -11.88
CA LEU A 128 -9.32 -7.84 -12.90
C LEU A 128 -10.68 -8.18 -12.27
N ASP A 129 -10.67 -9.00 -11.21
CA ASP A 129 -11.86 -9.30 -10.42
C ASP A 129 -12.48 -8.06 -9.76
N ALA A 130 -11.65 -7.09 -9.36
CA ALA A 130 -12.11 -5.82 -8.78
C ALA A 130 -12.68 -4.88 -9.86
N SER A 131 -11.95 -4.70 -10.97
CA SER A 131 -12.36 -3.83 -12.08
C SER A 131 -13.67 -4.27 -12.74
N SER A 132 -13.88 -5.59 -12.91
CA SER A 132 -15.09 -6.15 -13.55
C SER A 132 -16.38 -5.89 -12.77
N ARG A 133 -16.30 -5.57 -11.48
CA ARG A 133 -17.46 -5.28 -10.63
C ARG A 133 -17.84 -3.79 -10.60
N GLY A 134 -17.01 -2.92 -11.18
CA GLY A 134 -17.17 -1.46 -11.02
C GLY A 134 -17.12 -1.01 -9.56
N GLU A 135 -16.61 -1.85 -8.66
CA GLU A 135 -16.51 -1.56 -7.25
C GLU A 135 -15.33 -0.60 -7.06
N ALA A 136 -15.62 0.63 -6.62
CA ALA A 136 -14.60 1.46 -6.02
C ALA A 136 -13.87 0.62 -4.95
N PRO A 137 -12.54 0.79 -4.75
CA PRO A 137 -11.80 0.03 -3.76
C PRO A 137 -12.54 0.08 -2.41
N VAL A 138 -13.22 -1.00 -2.05
CA VAL A 138 -13.94 -1.06 -0.78
C VAL A 138 -12.88 -1.18 0.28
N ILE A 139 -12.83 -0.20 1.19
CA ILE A 139 -12.01 -0.33 2.38
C ILE A 139 -12.39 -1.65 3.07
N PRO A 140 -11.50 -2.65 3.09
CA PRO A 140 -11.89 -4.00 3.52
C PRO A 140 -12.03 -4.11 5.04
N VAL A 141 -11.69 -3.04 5.77
CA VAL A 141 -11.51 -3.05 7.22
C VAL A 141 -12.04 -1.80 7.90
N GLU A 142 -12.53 -1.95 9.13
CA GLU A 142 -12.72 -0.86 10.07
C GLU A 142 -11.48 -0.71 10.94
N ILE A 143 -11.11 0.52 11.28
CA ILE A 143 -9.95 0.79 12.12
C ILE A 143 -10.38 1.62 13.31
N THR A 144 -9.93 1.21 14.49
CA THR A 144 -10.01 2.03 15.71
C THR A 144 -8.61 2.23 16.30
N VAL A 145 -8.35 3.42 16.81
CA VAL A 145 -7.13 3.73 17.56
C VAL A 145 -7.52 4.27 18.94
N ASN A 146 -7.13 3.58 20.01
CA ASN A 146 -7.58 3.86 21.39
C ASN A 146 -9.10 4.13 21.45
N ASP A 147 -9.88 3.17 20.95
CA ASP A 147 -11.36 3.22 20.83
C ASP A 147 -11.95 4.30 19.89
N VAL A 148 -11.13 5.15 19.29
CA VAL A 148 -11.58 6.14 18.32
C VAL A 148 -11.64 5.51 16.93
N LYS A 149 -12.84 5.38 16.37
CA LYS A 149 -13.03 4.93 14.98
C LYS A 149 -12.47 5.95 14.00
N LEU A 150 -11.62 5.49 13.09
CA LEU A 150 -11.04 6.31 12.03
C LEU A 150 -11.85 6.17 10.74
N ALA A 151 -11.77 7.20 9.89
CA ALA A 151 -12.29 7.19 8.53
C ALA A 151 -11.25 7.82 7.59
N ALA A 152 -11.26 7.44 6.31
CA ALA A 152 -10.20 7.86 5.38
C ALA A 152 -10.17 9.38 5.13
N ASP A 153 -11.34 10.02 5.14
CA ASP A 153 -11.49 11.45 4.80
C ASP A 153 -11.71 12.35 6.02
N VAL A 154 -11.60 11.82 7.24
CA VAL A 154 -11.87 12.57 8.48
C VAL A 154 -10.69 12.43 9.43
N VAL A 155 -10.04 13.55 9.73
CA VAL A 155 -8.97 13.60 10.72
C VAL A 155 -9.57 13.47 12.12
N ALA A 156 -9.44 12.29 12.71
CA ALA A 156 -9.89 12.05 14.09
C ALA A 156 -8.87 12.57 15.11
N LYS A 157 -9.32 12.82 16.34
CA LYS A 157 -8.44 13.14 17.46
C LYS A 157 -8.28 11.94 18.37
N VAL A 158 -7.04 11.55 18.65
CA VAL A 158 -6.69 10.40 19.50
C VAL A 158 -5.80 10.87 20.63
N THR A 159 -6.00 10.32 21.82
CA THR A 159 -5.14 10.59 22.98
C THR A 159 -4.23 9.39 23.24
N SER A 160 -2.93 9.62 23.46
CA SER A 160 -1.96 8.57 23.81
C SER A 160 -2.31 7.89 25.14
N ASN A 161 -2.01 6.59 25.26
CA ASN A 161 -2.15 5.82 26.51
C ASN A 161 -1.02 6.10 27.52
N LYS A 162 -0.04 6.94 27.15
CA LYS A 162 1.13 7.30 27.95
C LYS A 162 1.42 8.80 27.88
N THR A 163 1.99 9.34 28.96
CA THR A 163 2.28 10.78 29.13
C THR A 163 3.69 11.18 28.66
N ASP A 164 4.63 10.24 28.61
CA ASP A 164 6.05 10.46 28.36
C ASP A 164 6.50 10.02 26.95
N TYR A 165 5.71 9.20 26.27
CA TYR A 165 5.86 8.83 24.86
C TYR A 165 4.51 8.52 24.23
N VAL A 166 4.47 8.34 22.90
CA VAL A 166 3.24 7.97 22.20
C VAL A 166 3.04 6.47 22.32
N ARG A 167 1.92 6.05 22.90
CA ARG A 167 1.47 4.67 22.92
C ARG A 167 0.02 4.59 22.47
N LEU A 168 -0.25 3.78 21.45
CA LEU A 168 -1.56 3.62 20.84
C LEU A 168 -1.89 2.14 20.70
N GLU A 169 -3.13 1.79 20.93
CA GLU A 169 -3.71 0.52 20.55
C GLU A 169 -4.41 0.69 19.21
N VAL A 170 -4.12 -0.19 18.26
CA VAL A 170 -4.78 -0.22 16.95
C VAL A 170 -5.52 -1.53 16.82
N ILE A 171 -6.79 -1.46 16.45
CA ILE A 171 -7.60 -2.63 16.11
C ILE A 171 -8.05 -2.47 14.66
N ILE A 172 -7.79 -3.50 13.87
CA ILE A 172 -8.21 -3.60 12.48
C ILE A 172 -9.21 -4.74 12.40
N ARG A 173 -10.43 -4.45 11.99
CA ARG A 173 -11.52 -5.42 11.93
C ARG A 173 -11.98 -5.60 10.50
N ASN A 174 -12.20 -6.83 10.07
CA ASN A 174 -12.94 -7.10 8.84
C ASN A 174 -14.44 -7.25 9.20
N PRO A 175 -15.30 -6.25 8.94
CA PRO A 175 -16.69 -6.28 9.39
C PRO A 175 -17.58 -7.24 8.59
N GLY A 176 -17.07 -7.90 7.53
CA GLY A 176 -17.83 -8.59 6.50
C GLY A 176 -19.07 -9.36 6.98
N VAL A 177 -20.25 -8.81 6.70
CA VAL A 177 -21.55 -9.47 6.91
C VAL A 177 -22.07 -9.92 5.54
N ARG A 178 -22.05 -11.24 5.30
CA ARG A 178 -22.53 -11.99 4.10
C ARG A 178 -21.49 -12.14 2.97
N ARG A 179 -20.95 -13.37 2.86
CA ARG A 179 -20.00 -13.83 1.82
C ARG A 179 -18.68 -13.02 1.73
N GLY A 180 -18.13 -12.58 2.86
CA GLY A 180 -16.86 -11.84 2.87
C GLY A 180 -15.67 -12.70 2.43
N LYS A 181 -14.77 -12.14 1.61
CA LYS A 181 -13.43 -12.69 1.36
C LYS A 181 -12.49 -12.28 2.50
N PRO A 182 -11.44 -13.07 2.83
CA PRO A 182 -10.37 -12.60 3.71
C PRO A 182 -9.76 -11.29 3.19
N ALA A 183 -9.37 -10.40 4.10
CA ALA A 183 -8.65 -9.19 3.76
C ALA A 183 -7.15 -9.45 3.91
N GLU A 184 -6.45 -9.58 2.78
CA GLU A 184 -4.98 -9.58 2.74
C GLU A 184 -4.49 -8.14 2.80
N VAL A 185 -3.86 -7.77 3.92
CA VAL A 185 -3.42 -6.41 4.17
C VAL A 185 -2.01 -6.40 4.73
N GLN A 186 -1.23 -5.40 4.32
CA GLN A 186 -0.06 -4.97 5.06
C GLN A 186 -0.39 -3.65 5.71
N VAL A 187 0.07 -3.46 6.94
CA VAL A 187 -0.24 -2.25 7.69
C VAL A 187 0.99 -1.35 7.65
N GLY A 188 0.76 -0.04 7.67
CA GLY A 188 1.77 0.99 7.84
C GLY A 188 1.28 2.06 8.79
N VAL A 189 2.21 2.80 9.41
CA VAL A 189 1.88 3.97 10.23
C VAL A 189 2.70 5.15 9.73
N ILE A 190 2.02 6.25 9.48
CA ILE A 190 2.64 7.52 9.11
C ILE A 190 2.76 8.37 10.36
N THR A 191 3.95 8.91 10.60
CA THR A 191 4.27 9.80 11.71
C THR A 191 5.02 11.04 11.21
N PRO A 192 5.10 12.11 12.00
CA PRO A 192 6.06 13.18 11.76
C PRO A 192 7.51 12.67 11.80
N ALA A 193 8.41 13.21 10.98
CA ALA A 193 9.78 12.73 10.79
C ALA A 193 10.64 12.70 12.06
N VAL A 194 10.24 13.43 13.11
CA VAL A 194 10.88 13.40 14.44
C VAL A 194 10.80 12.02 15.10
N PHE A 195 9.81 11.20 14.74
CA PHE A 195 9.64 9.83 15.22
C PHE A 195 10.41 8.86 14.33
N LYS A 196 11.67 8.60 14.68
CA LYS A 196 12.59 7.83 13.81
C LYS A 196 12.27 6.34 13.72
N ARG A 197 11.62 5.79 14.74
CA ARG A 197 11.29 4.37 14.88
C ARG A 197 9.91 4.21 15.50
N LEU A 198 9.24 3.14 15.14
CA LEU A 198 7.97 2.71 15.73
C LEU A 198 8.16 1.28 16.23
N GLY A 199 7.95 1.05 17.51
CA GLY A 199 7.84 -0.28 18.07
C GLY A 199 6.40 -0.77 17.91
N ILE A 200 6.24 -2.05 17.55
CA ILE A 200 4.96 -2.72 17.55
C ILE A 200 5.10 -4.01 18.35
N ASP A 201 4.07 -4.33 19.14
CA ASP A 201 3.94 -5.59 19.91
C ASP A 201 5.28 -6.05 20.44
N TYR A 202 5.77 -5.31 21.44
CA TYR A 202 7.12 -5.39 22.00
C TYR A 202 7.61 -6.80 22.39
N ASP A 203 6.69 -7.77 22.43
CA ASP A 203 6.96 -9.18 22.73
C ASP A 203 7.24 -10.04 21.47
N ASP A 204 6.85 -9.60 20.27
CA ASP A 204 7.11 -10.28 18.99
C ASP A 204 8.46 -9.84 18.40
N LYS A 205 9.50 -10.63 18.64
CA LYS A 205 10.87 -10.36 18.19
C LYS A 205 11.07 -10.54 16.68
N ASP A 206 10.16 -11.21 16.00
CA ASP A 206 10.25 -11.46 14.57
C ASP A 206 9.62 -10.33 13.74
N LEU A 207 8.86 -9.45 14.40
CA LEU A 207 8.19 -8.33 13.76
C LEU A 207 9.19 -7.23 13.37
N ARG A 208 9.48 -7.11 12.08
CA ARG A 208 10.36 -6.06 11.52
C ARG A 208 9.56 -4.90 10.95
N THR A 209 10.06 -3.69 11.19
CA THR A 209 9.54 -2.45 10.58
C THR A 209 10.55 -1.82 9.64
N ALA A 210 10.13 -1.55 8.41
CA ALA A 210 10.83 -0.64 7.51
C ALA A 210 10.47 0.81 7.88
N ASN A 211 11.46 1.70 7.95
CA ASN A 211 11.27 3.09 8.36
C ASN A 211 11.69 4.01 7.22
N ILE A 212 10.74 4.57 6.49
CA ILE A 212 10.95 5.22 5.19
C ILE A 212 10.49 6.69 5.26
N CYS A 213 11.30 7.65 4.85
CA CYS A 213 10.93 9.08 4.92
C CYS A 213 9.97 9.48 3.79
N ILE A 214 8.66 9.50 4.06
CA ILE A 214 7.64 10.13 3.19
C ILE A 214 7.77 11.64 3.31
N GLU A 215 8.14 12.33 2.25
CA GLU A 215 8.27 13.80 2.27
C GLU A 215 9.39 14.29 3.23
N SER A 216 9.67 15.60 3.27
CA SER A 216 10.75 16.15 4.10
C SER A 216 10.45 16.11 5.60
N ASP A 217 9.19 15.93 6.00
CA ASP A 217 8.71 16.09 7.36
C ASP A 217 7.87 14.91 7.89
N ARG A 218 7.70 13.82 7.13
CA ARG A 218 6.98 12.62 7.57
C ARG A 218 7.81 11.34 7.42
N ARG A 219 7.35 10.28 8.08
CA ARG A 219 7.95 8.95 8.02
C ARG A 219 6.86 7.88 8.01
N LEU A 220 7.01 6.93 7.10
CA LEU A 220 6.19 5.74 6.96
C LEU A 220 6.92 4.57 7.62
N HIS A 221 6.27 3.97 8.60
CA HIS A 221 6.70 2.76 9.29
C HIS A 221 5.88 1.61 8.76
N VAL A 222 6.45 0.78 7.88
CA VAL A 222 5.73 -0.35 7.27
C VAL A 222 6.09 -1.63 8.00
N TRP A 223 5.07 -2.38 8.38
CA TRP A 223 5.24 -3.73 8.91
C TRP A 223 5.70 -4.69 7.80
N GLN A 224 6.79 -5.42 8.02
CA GLN A 224 7.28 -6.42 7.06
C GLN A 224 6.59 -7.78 7.28
N LYS A 225 5.27 -7.76 7.42
CA LYS A 225 4.42 -8.93 7.62
C LYS A 225 3.05 -8.64 7.00
N ASP A 226 2.57 -9.59 6.21
CA ASP A 226 1.23 -9.54 5.65
C ASP A 226 0.27 -10.21 6.63
N PHE A 227 -0.91 -9.62 6.78
CA PHE A 227 -1.97 -10.09 7.64
C PHE A 227 -3.15 -10.56 6.79
N THR A 228 -3.76 -11.66 7.19
CA THR A 228 -5.01 -12.15 6.59
C THR A 228 -6.11 -12.05 7.63
N ILE A 229 -6.99 -11.06 7.50
CA ILE A 229 -8.09 -10.85 8.44
C ILE A 229 -9.35 -11.51 7.89
N LEU A 230 -9.76 -12.63 8.50
CA LEU A 230 -10.98 -13.33 8.09
C LEU A 230 -12.23 -12.48 8.38
N PRO A 231 -13.33 -12.66 7.62
CA PRO A 231 -14.57 -11.94 7.87
C PRO A 231 -15.08 -12.12 9.30
N GLY A 232 -15.45 -11.02 9.95
CA GLY A 232 -15.93 -10.98 11.33
C GLY A 232 -14.82 -11.01 12.40
N LEU A 233 -13.56 -11.24 12.01
CA LEU A 233 -12.41 -11.20 12.92
C LEU A 233 -11.74 -9.83 12.93
N TRP A 234 -10.83 -9.67 13.87
CA TRP A 234 -9.97 -8.50 14.03
C TRP A 234 -8.55 -8.93 14.37
N GLU A 235 -7.63 -8.02 14.09
CA GLU A 235 -6.25 -8.04 14.56
C GLU A 235 -6.04 -6.82 15.47
N GLN A 236 -5.24 -6.98 16.51
CA GLN A 236 -4.97 -5.94 17.51
C GLN A 236 -3.47 -5.82 17.74
N PHE A 237 -2.97 -4.59 17.76
CA PHE A 237 -1.55 -4.29 17.92
C PHE A 237 -1.32 -3.09 18.84
N GLN A 238 -0.25 -3.13 19.62
CA GLN A 238 0.25 -2.02 20.41
C GLN A 238 1.37 -1.31 19.66
N LEU A 239 1.13 -0.04 19.34
CA LEU A 239 2.12 0.85 18.77
C LEU A 239 2.76 1.68 19.87
N GLY A 240 4.07 1.92 19.77
CA GLY A 240 4.63 3.06 20.45
C GLY A 240 5.90 3.62 19.84
N THR A 241 6.04 4.92 19.95
CA THR A 241 7.13 5.68 19.39
C THR A 241 7.56 6.78 20.35
N SER A 242 8.85 7.08 20.29
CA SER A 242 9.47 8.17 21.04
C SER A 242 10.39 8.95 20.12
N ARG A 243 10.68 10.17 20.54
CA ARG A 243 11.68 11.06 19.93
C ARG A 243 12.85 11.22 20.92
N ASN A 244 13.83 12.03 20.54
CA ASN A 244 15.05 12.22 21.34
C ASN A 244 14.83 12.86 22.73
N ARG A 245 13.60 13.29 23.04
CA ARG A 245 13.20 13.79 24.36
C ARG A 245 11.84 13.21 24.76
N PRO A 246 11.58 13.04 26.07
CA PRO A 246 10.24 12.71 26.56
C PRO A 246 9.18 13.72 26.11
N CYS A 247 7.94 13.25 26.05
CA CYS A 247 6.78 14.09 25.82
C CYS A 247 6.37 14.82 27.10
N SER A 248 5.76 15.98 26.92
CA SER A 248 5.15 16.75 28.00
C SER A 248 3.65 16.48 28.05
N ALA A 249 3.07 16.53 29.26
CA ALA A 249 1.63 16.36 29.42
C ALA A 249 0.85 17.43 28.62
N GLY A 250 -0.20 17.01 27.91
CA GLY A 250 -0.99 17.89 27.04
C GLY A 250 -0.30 18.29 25.72
N GLU A 251 0.90 17.77 25.44
CA GLU A 251 1.62 18.11 24.23
C GLU A 251 0.96 17.50 22.99
N LYS A 252 0.83 18.29 21.92
CA LYS A 252 0.31 17.83 20.63
C LYS A 252 1.43 17.22 19.81
N MET A 253 1.25 15.99 19.35
CA MET A 253 2.27 15.23 18.61
C MET A 253 2.18 15.41 17.10
N GLY A 254 1.13 16.06 16.61
CA GLY A 254 0.93 16.33 15.19
C GLY A 254 0.08 15.25 14.50
N ALA A 255 0.18 15.21 13.16
CA ALA A 255 -0.63 14.36 12.30
C ALA A 255 0.02 12.97 12.10
N PHE A 256 -0.79 11.95 12.30
CA PHE A 256 -0.49 10.55 12.09
C PHE A 256 -1.49 9.98 11.06
N ALA A 257 -1.18 8.82 10.48
CA ALA A 257 -2.17 8.03 9.77
C ALA A 257 -1.89 6.54 9.92
N ILE A 258 -2.94 5.72 10.00
CA ILE A 258 -2.81 4.29 9.74
C ILE A 258 -2.97 4.10 8.23
N ARG A 259 -2.01 3.45 7.58
CA ARG A 259 -2.05 3.10 6.16
C ARG A 259 -2.36 1.61 6.04
N ILE A 260 -3.44 1.27 5.34
CA ILE A 260 -3.74 -0.11 4.95
C ILE A 260 -3.31 -0.29 3.51
N LEU A 261 -2.26 -1.08 3.29
CA LEU A 261 -1.84 -1.51 1.97
C LEU A 261 -2.58 -2.80 1.62
N THR A 262 -3.17 -2.83 0.44
CA THR A 262 -3.90 -3.97 -0.12
C THR A 262 -3.29 -4.35 -1.46
N THR A 263 -3.71 -5.46 -2.07
CA THR A 263 -3.26 -5.81 -3.42
C THR A 263 -3.65 -4.77 -4.48
N ASN A 264 -4.65 -3.94 -4.20
CA ASN A 264 -5.28 -3.05 -5.18
C ASN A 264 -4.99 -1.56 -4.91
N GLY A 265 -4.07 -1.25 -3.99
CA GLY A 265 -3.75 0.12 -3.58
C GLY A 265 -3.69 0.25 -2.07
N PHE A 266 -3.81 1.47 -1.56
CA PHE A 266 -3.76 1.74 -0.13
C PHE A 266 -4.86 2.72 0.31
N PHE A 267 -5.14 2.71 1.60
CA PHE A 267 -6.05 3.65 2.25
C PHE A 267 -5.35 4.26 3.45
N ASP A 268 -5.40 5.58 3.57
CA ASP A 268 -4.93 6.31 4.74
C ASP A 268 -6.09 6.68 5.64
N PHE A 269 -5.89 6.51 6.94
CA PHE A 269 -6.83 6.87 7.98
C PHE A 269 -6.15 7.90 8.88
N PRO A 270 -6.33 9.21 8.57
CA PRO A 270 -5.61 10.27 9.26
C PRO A 270 -6.16 10.53 10.66
N PHE A 271 -5.28 10.87 11.59
CA PHE A 271 -5.64 11.29 12.94
C PHE A 271 -4.56 12.18 13.54
N THR A 272 -4.88 12.92 14.59
CA THR A 272 -3.89 13.64 15.41
C THR A 272 -3.72 12.97 16.75
N VAL A 273 -2.50 12.98 17.27
CA VAL A 273 -2.19 12.43 18.59
C VAL A 273 -1.93 13.56 19.59
N ASP A 274 -2.64 13.54 20.70
CA ASP A 274 -2.35 14.36 21.88
C ASP A 274 -1.81 13.48 23.00
N ILE A 275 -0.85 14.01 23.75
CA ILE A 275 -0.40 13.42 25.00
C ILE A 275 -1.41 13.78 26.08
N PRO A 276 -1.87 12.83 26.92
CA PRO A 276 -2.82 13.12 27.98
C PRO A 276 -2.31 14.25 28.89
N GLY A 277 -3.25 15.07 29.36
CA GLY A 277 -2.96 16.10 30.36
C GLY A 277 -2.48 15.48 31.67
N SER A 278 -1.87 16.31 32.53
CA SER A 278 -1.54 15.85 33.89
C SER A 278 -2.83 15.46 34.61
N PRO A 279 -2.87 14.34 35.35
CA PRO A 279 -4.05 13.98 36.15
C PRO A 279 -4.45 15.07 37.18
N ASP A 280 -3.56 16.02 37.48
CA ASP A 280 -3.78 17.10 38.45
C ASP A 280 -4.25 18.45 37.83
N ALA A 281 -4.65 18.48 36.56
CA ALA A 281 -5.24 19.71 36.00
C ALA A 281 -6.69 19.86 36.52
N PRO A 282 -7.02 20.92 37.29
CA PRO A 282 -8.39 21.10 37.78
C PRO A 282 -9.34 21.23 36.59
N SER A 283 -10.39 20.41 36.57
CA SER A 283 -11.50 20.54 35.64
C SER A 283 -12.10 21.93 35.77
N SER A 284 -11.76 22.82 34.82
CA SER A 284 -12.41 24.12 34.69
C SER A 284 -13.82 23.91 34.11
N HIS A 285 -14.74 23.46 34.95
CA HIS A 285 -16.16 23.72 34.75
C HIS A 285 -16.49 24.99 35.55
N ALA A 286 -16.66 26.09 34.82
CA ALA A 286 -17.45 27.25 35.22
C ALA A 286 -18.17 27.75 33.97
#